data_AF-A0A1G9WBL4-F1
#
_entry.id   AF-A0A1G9WBL4-F1
#
_cell.length_a   1.000
_cell.length_b   1.000
_cell.length_c   1.000
_cell.angle_alpha   90.00
_cell.angle_beta   90.00
_cell.angle_gamma   90.00
#
_symmetry.space_group_name_H-M   'P 1'
#
loop_
_entity.id
_entity.type
_entity.pdbx_description
1 polymer ?
#
loop_
_entity_poly.entity_id
_entity_poly.type
_entity_poly.pdbx_seq_one_letter_code
_entity_poly.pdbx_strand_id
1 'polypeptide(L)'
;MTQNVGMESQVTDEKRIVFLGDSITDEGTFIAFLDTCLQQHTPESNLTFINLGVSSETASGLTEPDHPFPRPCIHQRLERALQESKPNWVVLGYGMNDGIYSPFSIERFQAYQEGILEAISIIRQSGAKAIVMTPSPFDPESMNAEVLMPYGQEAYSYMAPYALYNNVLRSFANWILTLDQTADEVVNIYEPLLQNSEQERKMNPGYRSGDGIHPNSGGHWIIAKTLLSRLFHVTSEQIPDFVEQPDKSQLFQLILQRQMLLSSAWKEHVGHTNPNKAEALPLELALRKGEEITKQIRMIAAKL
;
A
#
# COMPACT_ATOMS: atom_id res chain seq x y z
N MET A 1 21.25 -36.04 38.98
CA MET A 1 21.47 -34.57 39.06
C MET A 1 21.10 -33.98 37.71
N THR A 2 20.29 -32.95 37.78
CA THR A 2 19.56 -32.25 36.73
C THR A 2 20.46 -31.53 35.73
N GLN A 3 20.03 -31.61 34.46
CA GLN A 3 20.08 -30.65 33.35
C GLN A 3 21.16 -29.55 33.31
N ASN A 4 21.79 -29.42 32.14
CA ASN A 4 21.66 -28.18 31.35
C ASN A 4 21.92 -28.50 29.87
N VAL A 5 20.82 -28.77 29.15
CA VAL A 5 20.78 -28.64 27.69
C VAL A 5 20.58 -27.15 27.44
N GLY A 6 21.58 -26.49 26.87
CA GLY A 6 21.47 -25.09 26.47
C GLY A 6 20.35 -24.96 25.44
N MET A 7 19.33 -24.18 25.76
CA MET A 7 18.41 -23.63 24.77
C MET A 7 19.24 -22.74 23.85
N GLU A 8 19.63 -23.27 22.70
CA GLU A 8 19.88 -22.44 21.53
C GLU A 8 18.56 -21.75 21.19
N SER A 9 18.49 -20.47 21.54
CA SER A 9 17.52 -19.53 21.03
C SER A 9 17.65 -19.48 19.51
N GLN A 10 16.92 -20.32 18.79
CA GLN A 10 16.64 -20.10 17.38
C GLN A 10 15.75 -18.85 17.29
N VAL A 11 16.37 -17.68 17.29
CA VAL A 11 15.76 -16.49 16.69
C VAL A 11 15.71 -16.83 15.20
N THR A 12 14.57 -17.32 14.74
CA THR A 12 14.29 -17.32 13.31
C THR A 12 14.19 -15.85 12.93
N ASP A 13 15.13 -15.33 12.12
CA ASP A 13 15.18 -13.92 11.75
C ASP A 13 13.86 -13.50 11.08
N GLU A 14 12.96 -12.91 11.88
CA GLU A 14 11.69 -12.34 11.44
C GLU A 14 11.99 -11.24 10.43
N LYS A 15 11.39 -11.33 9.23
CA LYS A 15 11.50 -10.27 8.23
C LYS A 15 10.29 -9.35 8.35
N ARG A 16 10.55 -8.10 8.75
CA ARG A 16 9.55 -7.02 8.82
C ARG A 16 9.50 -6.27 7.51
N ILE A 17 8.30 -6.19 6.94
CA ILE A 17 8.01 -5.49 5.70
C ILE A 17 6.98 -4.42 6.01
N VAL A 18 7.41 -3.16 5.92
CA VAL A 18 6.58 -1.99 6.21
C VAL A 18 6.04 -1.43 4.90
N PHE A 19 4.75 -1.11 4.87
CA PHE A 19 4.11 -0.42 3.75
C PHE A 19 3.85 1.04 4.14
N LEU A 20 4.37 1.98 3.36
CA LEU A 20 4.13 3.40 3.48
C LEU A 20 3.46 3.88 2.20
N GLY A 21 2.33 4.57 2.34
CA GLY A 21 1.55 5.04 1.21
C GLY A 21 0.34 5.85 1.66
N ASP A 22 -0.48 6.18 0.69
CA ASP A 22 -1.71 6.95 0.89
C ASP A 22 -2.91 6.08 1.32
N SER A 23 -4.13 6.50 0.98
CA SER A 23 -5.38 5.82 1.32
C SER A 23 -5.47 4.41 0.74
N ILE A 24 -4.86 4.12 -0.41
CA ILE A 24 -4.86 2.77 -1.01
C ILE A 24 -4.05 1.81 -0.12
N THR A 25 -2.95 2.31 0.46
CA THR A 25 -2.14 1.56 1.42
C THR A 25 -2.82 1.48 2.77
N ASP A 26 -3.40 2.58 3.27
CA ASP A 26 -4.12 2.63 4.54
C ASP A 26 -5.28 1.60 4.60
N GLU A 27 -6.06 1.47 3.51
CA GLU A 27 -7.11 0.46 3.37
C GLU A 27 -6.58 -0.97 3.58
N GLY A 28 -5.42 -1.28 3.02
CA GLY A 28 -4.67 -2.49 3.35
C GLY A 28 -5.17 -3.80 2.76
N THR A 29 -6.22 -3.79 1.94
CA THR A 29 -6.80 -4.99 1.32
C THR A 29 -5.76 -5.78 0.51
N PHE A 30 -4.92 -5.13 -0.30
CA PHE A 30 -3.85 -5.84 -1.03
C PHE A 30 -2.80 -6.47 -0.10
N ILE A 31 -2.54 -5.87 1.07
CA ILE A 31 -1.60 -6.42 2.07
C ILE A 31 -2.22 -7.68 2.70
N ALA A 32 -3.52 -7.66 2.99
CA ALA A 32 -4.22 -8.83 3.50
C ALA A 32 -4.27 -9.98 2.48
N PHE A 33 -4.46 -9.68 1.18
CA PHE A 33 -4.36 -10.70 0.12
C PHE A 33 -2.95 -11.27 -0.03
N LEU A 34 -1.93 -10.42 0.00
CA LEU A 34 -0.52 -10.82 -0.02
C LEU A 34 -0.22 -11.79 1.13
N ASP A 35 -0.61 -11.41 2.35
CA ASP A 35 -0.42 -12.21 3.56
C ASP A 35 -1.18 -13.54 3.48
N THR A 36 -2.45 -13.51 3.08
CA THR A 36 -3.26 -14.74 2.93
C THR A 36 -2.61 -15.72 1.96
N CYS A 37 -2.13 -15.24 0.82
CA CYS A 37 -1.46 -16.08 -0.16
C CYS A 37 -0.16 -16.67 0.41
N LEU A 38 0.67 -15.88 1.11
CA LEU A 38 1.93 -16.36 1.69
C LEU A 38 1.71 -17.31 2.87
N GLN A 39 0.64 -17.14 3.66
CA GLN A 39 0.28 -18.11 4.70
C GLN A 39 -0.13 -19.47 4.10
N GLN A 40 -0.76 -19.48 2.91
CA GLN A 40 -1.15 -20.72 2.24
C GLN A 40 0.03 -21.42 1.55
N HIS A 41 0.95 -20.67 0.94
CA HIS A 41 2.03 -21.25 0.12
C HIS A 41 3.35 -21.41 0.88
N THR A 42 3.59 -20.58 1.90
CA THR A 42 4.83 -20.51 2.67
C THR A 42 4.56 -20.30 4.17
N PRO A 43 3.78 -21.18 4.85
CA PRO A 43 3.38 -21.01 6.25
C PRO A 43 4.55 -20.97 7.24
N GLU A 44 5.71 -21.51 6.85
CA GLU A 44 6.94 -21.47 7.66
C GLU A 44 7.71 -20.14 7.55
N SER A 45 7.29 -19.24 6.65
CA SER A 45 7.94 -17.95 6.49
C SER A 45 7.68 -17.06 7.71
N ASN A 46 8.76 -16.57 8.33
CA ASN A 46 8.66 -15.64 9.47
C ASN A 46 8.54 -14.19 8.97
N LEU A 47 7.44 -13.89 8.25
CA LEU A 47 7.16 -12.58 7.70
C LEU A 47 6.17 -11.81 8.58
N THR A 48 6.47 -10.54 8.81
CA THR A 48 5.56 -9.61 9.47
C THR A 48 5.31 -8.41 8.59
N PHE A 49 4.04 -8.21 8.23
CA PHE A 49 3.57 -7.05 7.48
C PHE A 49 3.08 -5.97 8.42
N ILE A 50 3.64 -4.77 8.28
CA ILE A 50 3.25 -3.59 9.05
C ILE A 50 2.69 -2.58 8.07
N ASN A 51 1.37 -2.38 8.10
CA ASN A 51 0.74 -1.31 7.35
C ASN A 51 0.87 0.00 8.13
N LEU A 52 1.55 0.97 7.52
CA LEU A 52 1.71 2.33 8.02
C LEU A 52 1.20 3.34 6.99
N GLY A 53 0.25 2.96 6.13
CA GLY A 53 -0.44 3.88 5.23
C GLY A 53 -1.19 4.97 5.99
N VAL A 54 -1.25 6.17 5.42
CA VAL A 54 -2.02 7.29 5.96
C VAL A 54 -2.83 7.90 4.83
N SER A 55 -4.15 7.89 4.98
CA SER A 55 -5.06 8.49 4.00
C SER A 55 -4.68 9.94 3.66
N SER A 56 -4.84 10.31 2.38
CA SER A 56 -4.50 11.61 1.79
C SER A 56 -3.00 11.96 1.72
N GLU A 57 -2.11 11.09 2.20
CA GLU A 57 -0.67 11.39 2.28
C GLU A 57 0.00 11.52 0.90
N THR A 58 1.02 12.37 0.86
CA THR A 58 1.88 12.62 -0.31
C THR A 58 3.35 12.34 0.03
N ALA A 59 4.15 12.07 -1.01
CA ALA A 59 5.58 12.20 -0.96
C ALA A 59 6.02 13.65 -1.28
N SER A 60 5.30 14.34 -2.16
CA SER A 60 5.65 15.70 -2.62
C SER A 60 5.45 16.80 -1.58
N GLY A 61 4.65 16.57 -0.54
CA GLY A 61 4.27 17.59 0.44
C GLY A 61 3.29 18.65 -0.08
N LEU A 62 2.76 18.47 -1.29
CA LEU A 62 1.83 19.40 -1.92
C LEU A 62 0.40 19.23 -1.39
N THR A 63 -0.42 20.28 -1.56
CA THR A 63 -1.84 20.28 -1.19
C THR A 63 -2.64 21.17 -2.15
N GLU A 64 -3.83 20.72 -2.54
CA GLU A 64 -4.82 21.53 -3.27
C GLU A 64 -5.28 22.70 -2.38
N PRO A 65 -5.56 23.88 -2.94
CA PRO A 65 -6.15 24.99 -2.19
C PRO A 65 -7.46 24.62 -1.47
N ASP A 66 -8.29 23.78 -2.10
CA ASP A 66 -9.61 23.41 -1.59
C ASP A 66 -9.61 22.10 -0.77
N HIS A 67 -8.44 21.55 -0.44
CA HIS A 67 -8.37 20.39 0.45
C HIS A 67 -8.77 20.81 1.89
N PRO A 68 -9.60 20.04 2.62
CA PRO A 68 -10.11 20.44 3.93
C PRO A 68 -9.05 20.67 5.02
N PHE A 69 -7.83 20.24 4.78
CA PHE A 69 -6.65 20.41 5.65
C PHE A 69 -5.36 20.25 4.81
N PRO A 70 -4.20 20.74 5.24
CA PRO A 70 -2.92 20.41 4.59
C PRO A 70 -2.75 18.89 4.49
N ARG A 71 -2.52 18.37 3.28
CA ARG A 71 -2.30 16.94 3.08
C ARG A 71 -1.13 16.48 3.96
N PRO A 72 -1.24 15.31 4.61
CA PRO A 72 -0.11 14.74 5.31
C PRO A 72 1.02 14.46 4.31
N CYS A 73 2.25 14.47 4.83
CA CYS A 73 3.44 14.20 4.04
C CYS A 73 4.32 13.18 4.77
N ILE A 74 4.79 12.16 4.05
CA ILE A 74 5.57 11.08 4.64
C ILE A 74 6.83 11.59 5.36
N HIS A 75 7.47 12.64 4.84
CA HIS A 75 8.68 13.23 5.41
C HIS A 75 8.49 13.78 6.84
N GLN A 76 7.25 14.03 7.27
CA GLN A 76 6.96 14.48 8.64
C GLN A 76 7.02 13.34 9.68
N ARG A 77 7.03 12.08 9.23
CA ARG A 77 6.99 10.89 10.10
C ARG A 77 7.93 9.76 9.70
N LEU A 78 8.58 9.81 8.53
CA LEU A 78 9.37 8.71 7.98
C LEU A 78 10.41 8.18 8.97
N GLU A 79 11.26 9.05 9.53
CA GLU A 79 12.30 8.62 10.47
C GLU A 79 11.73 7.92 11.71
N ARG A 80 10.66 8.47 12.31
CA ARG A 80 9.96 7.83 13.44
C ARG A 80 9.36 6.49 13.04
N ALA A 81 8.74 6.42 11.86
CA ALA A 81 8.18 5.17 11.34
C ALA A 81 9.26 4.08 11.24
N LEU A 82 10.44 4.41 10.70
CA LEU A 82 11.56 3.47 10.57
C LEU A 82 12.15 3.09 11.92
N GLN A 83 12.32 4.06 12.84
CA GLN A 83 12.87 3.84 14.17
C GLN A 83 11.99 2.90 15.01
N GLU A 84 10.67 3.10 14.99
CA GLU A 84 9.72 2.33 15.78
C GLU A 84 9.50 0.92 15.20
N SER A 85 9.35 0.81 13.87
CA SER A 85 9.01 -0.47 13.21
C SER A 85 10.22 -1.36 12.90
N LYS A 86 11.41 -0.76 12.74
CA LYS A 86 12.68 -1.45 12.40
C LYS A 86 12.53 -2.41 11.22
N PRO A 87 12.15 -1.91 10.03
CA PRO A 87 11.88 -2.75 8.88
C PRO A 87 13.15 -3.39 8.31
N ASN A 88 13.00 -4.56 7.72
CA ASN A 88 13.99 -5.06 6.77
C ASN A 88 13.72 -4.48 5.39
N TRP A 89 12.46 -4.46 4.95
CA TRP A 89 12.03 -3.87 3.68
C TRP A 89 10.95 -2.81 3.92
N VAL A 90 10.97 -1.77 3.10
CA VAL A 90 9.93 -0.74 3.06
C VAL A 90 9.40 -0.65 1.64
N VAL A 91 8.08 -0.80 1.49
CA VAL A 91 7.36 -0.64 0.23
C VAL A 91 6.70 0.73 0.21
N LEU A 92 7.11 1.59 -0.74
CA LEU A 92 6.57 2.92 -0.98
C LEU A 92 5.49 2.86 -2.06
N GLY A 93 4.29 3.39 -1.77
CA GLY A 93 3.19 3.54 -2.72
C GLY A 93 2.60 4.95 -2.68
N TYR A 94 3.13 5.85 -3.50
CA TYR A 94 2.71 7.26 -3.61
C TYR A 94 2.62 7.71 -5.07
N GLY A 95 1.86 8.77 -5.32
CA GLY A 95 1.71 9.41 -6.62
C GLY A 95 0.28 9.84 -6.94
N MET A 96 -0.74 9.12 -6.41
CA MET A 96 -2.15 9.43 -6.66
C MET A 96 -2.51 10.84 -6.17
N ASN A 97 -2.09 11.21 -4.96
CA ASN A 97 -2.33 12.53 -4.38
C ASN A 97 -1.30 13.58 -4.86
N ASP A 98 -0.09 13.17 -5.22
CA ASP A 98 1.05 14.04 -5.44
C ASP A 98 0.90 14.95 -6.67
N GLY A 99 0.11 14.53 -7.66
CA GLY A 99 -0.26 15.35 -8.81
C GLY A 99 -1.39 16.35 -8.54
N ILE A 100 -1.98 16.33 -7.34
CA ILE A 100 -3.01 17.29 -6.87
C ILE A 100 -4.22 17.29 -7.82
N TYR A 101 -4.50 16.13 -8.43
CA TYR A 101 -5.58 15.89 -9.39
C TYR A 101 -5.62 16.88 -10.58
N SER A 102 -4.50 17.56 -10.82
CA SER A 102 -4.36 18.67 -11.76
C SER A 102 -3.68 18.20 -13.06
N PRO A 103 -3.74 18.97 -14.16
CA PRO A 103 -2.91 18.71 -15.34
C PRO A 103 -1.43 18.61 -15.00
N PHE A 104 -0.64 17.95 -15.86
CA PHE A 104 0.80 17.81 -15.64
C PHE A 104 1.48 19.18 -15.48
N SER A 105 2.39 19.28 -14.52
CA SER A 105 3.25 20.44 -14.28
C SER A 105 4.64 19.92 -13.96
N ILE A 106 5.66 20.59 -14.50
CA ILE A 106 7.06 20.25 -14.24
C ILE A 106 7.36 20.43 -12.75
N GLU A 107 6.84 21.49 -12.14
CA GLU A 107 7.05 21.84 -10.74
C GLU A 107 6.46 20.77 -9.80
N ARG A 108 5.21 20.33 -10.04
CA ARG A 108 4.60 19.24 -9.26
C ARG A 108 5.32 17.92 -9.45
N PHE A 109 5.73 17.64 -10.68
CA PHE A 109 6.47 16.42 -10.98
C PHE A 109 7.83 16.43 -10.27
N GLN A 110 8.58 17.53 -10.29
CA GLN A 110 9.83 17.68 -9.56
C GLN A 110 9.65 17.49 -8.06
N ALA A 111 8.63 18.10 -7.45
CA ALA A 111 8.34 17.89 -6.03
C ALA A 111 8.06 16.41 -5.69
N TYR A 112 7.30 15.71 -6.55
CA TYR A 112 7.10 14.26 -6.41
C TYR A 112 8.42 13.47 -6.53
N GLN A 113 9.25 13.81 -7.52
CA GLN A 113 10.53 13.15 -7.73
C GLN A 113 11.46 13.31 -6.54
N GLU A 114 11.59 14.54 -6.03
CA GLU A 114 12.41 14.87 -4.86
C GLU A 114 11.92 14.13 -3.62
N GLY A 115 10.62 14.13 -3.33
CA GLY A 115 10.06 13.42 -2.19
C GLY A 115 10.31 11.91 -2.24
N ILE A 116 10.11 11.27 -3.39
CA ILE A 116 10.40 9.84 -3.56
C ILE A 116 11.89 9.53 -3.39
N LEU A 117 12.78 10.32 -4.03
CA LEU A 117 14.23 10.11 -3.95
C LEU A 117 14.75 10.32 -2.52
N GLU A 118 14.26 11.33 -1.82
CA GLU A 118 14.59 11.57 -0.42
C GLU A 118 14.09 10.42 0.48
N ALA A 119 12.86 9.94 0.27
CA ALA A 119 12.32 8.82 1.03
C ALA A 119 13.16 7.53 0.83
N ILE A 120 13.53 7.21 -0.41
CA ILE A 120 14.43 6.10 -0.74
C ILE A 120 15.76 6.25 0.01
N SER A 121 16.36 7.44 -0.03
CA SER A 121 17.63 7.73 0.65
C SER A 121 17.55 7.49 2.15
N ILE A 122 16.53 8.03 2.82
CA ILE A 122 16.32 7.87 4.27
C ILE A 122 16.10 6.40 4.64
N ILE A 123 15.29 5.66 3.86
CA ILE A 123 15.05 4.22 4.08
C ILE A 123 16.35 3.44 3.99
N ARG A 124 17.15 3.66 2.94
CA ARG A 124 18.43 2.95 2.76
C ARG A 124 19.42 3.28 3.87
N GLN A 125 19.48 4.53 4.31
CA GLN A 125 20.33 4.95 5.44
C GLN A 125 19.92 4.28 6.76
N SER A 126 18.64 3.91 6.93
CA SER A 126 18.19 3.12 8.09
C SER A 126 18.62 1.65 8.05
N GLY A 127 19.19 1.18 6.93
CA GLY A 127 19.58 -0.21 6.70
C GLY A 127 18.49 -1.10 6.09
N ALA A 128 17.30 -0.56 5.84
CA ALA A 128 16.22 -1.26 5.16
C ALA A 128 16.35 -1.17 3.63
N LYS A 129 15.79 -2.16 2.92
CA LYS A 129 15.62 -2.09 1.46
C LYS A 129 14.47 -1.15 1.10
N ALA A 130 14.69 -0.25 0.15
CA ALA A 130 13.66 0.62 -0.41
C ALA A 130 13.05 -0.02 -1.67
N ILE A 131 11.79 -0.43 -1.57
CA ILE A 131 11.00 -0.98 -2.67
C ILE A 131 9.99 0.08 -3.07
N VAL A 132 9.88 0.39 -4.37
CA VAL A 132 8.99 1.46 -4.84
C VAL A 132 7.97 0.91 -5.82
N MET A 133 6.69 1.08 -5.50
CA MET A 133 5.60 0.77 -6.42
C MET A 133 5.33 1.98 -7.31
N THR A 134 5.02 1.73 -8.59
CA THR A 134 4.40 2.78 -9.42
C THR A 134 3.05 3.20 -8.80
N PRO A 135 2.55 4.44 -9.03
CA PRO A 135 1.20 4.78 -8.61
C PRO A 135 0.16 3.92 -9.34
N SER A 136 -0.99 3.68 -8.72
CA SER A 136 -2.15 3.10 -9.42
C SER A 136 -2.64 4.04 -10.54
N PRO A 137 -3.28 3.52 -11.60
CA PRO A 137 -3.90 4.38 -12.59
C PRO A 137 -5.12 5.11 -12.00
N PHE A 138 -5.35 6.32 -12.50
CA PHE A 138 -6.60 7.04 -12.28
C PHE A 138 -7.58 6.62 -13.37
N ASP A 139 -8.80 6.30 -13.00
CA ASP A 139 -9.76 5.69 -13.91
C ASP A 139 -11.01 6.58 -14.05
N PRO A 140 -11.00 7.53 -15.00
CA PRO A 140 -12.08 8.50 -15.17
C PRO A 140 -13.42 7.84 -15.53
N GLU A 141 -13.40 6.69 -16.20
CA GLU A 141 -14.60 5.93 -16.56
C GLU A 141 -15.30 5.33 -15.33
N SER A 142 -14.59 5.20 -14.21
CA SER A 142 -15.14 4.78 -12.92
C SER A 142 -15.67 5.94 -12.07
N MET A 143 -15.65 7.17 -12.59
CA MET A 143 -16.15 8.36 -11.91
C MET A 143 -17.48 8.84 -12.51
N ASN A 144 -18.17 9.74 -11.80
CA ASN A 144 -19.22 10.53 -12.45
C ASN A 144 -18.56 11.51 -13.44
N ALA A 145 -18.92 11.45 -14.72
CA ALA A 145 -18.36 12.33 -15.74
C ALA A 145 -18.59 13.82 -15.43
N GLU A 146 -19.65 14.17 -14.69
CA GLU A 146 -19.96 15.56 -14.32
C GLU A 146 -18.94 16.18 -13.35
N VAL A 147 -18.19 15.35 -12.61
CA VAL A 147 -17.15 15.85 -11.69
C VAL A 147 -15.79 16.01 -12.37
N LEU A 148 -15.61 15.46 -13.57
CA LEU A 148 -14.34 15.52 -14.29
C LEU A 148 -14.15 16.89 -14.95
N MET A 149 -13.07 17.57 -14.59
CA MET A 149 -12.79 18.92 -15.04
C MET A 149 -11.97 18.93 -16.34
N PRO A 150 -12.29 19.80 -17.32
CA PRO A 150 -11.47 19.94 -18.52
C PRO A 150 -10.13 20.64 -18.18
N TYR A 151 -9.24 20.78 -19.17
CA TYR A 151 -8.01 21.54 -19.00
C TYR A 151 -8.29 23.04 -18.78
N GLY A 152 -7.42 23.72 -18.04
CA GLY A 152 -7.46 25.18 -17.86
C GLY A 152 -8.43 25.68 -16.80
N GLN A 153 -8.87 24.83 -15.87
CA GLN A 153 -9.63 25.29 -14.70
C GLN A 153 -8.71 25.96 -13.68
N GLU A 154 -9.27 26.85 -12.85
CA GLU A 154 -8.54 27.56 -11.80
C GLU A 154 -8.01 26.62 -10.71
N ALA A 155 -8.77 25.56 -10.40
CA ALA A 155 -8.42 24.58 -9.39
C ALA A 155 -8.91 23.17 -9.79
N TYR A 156 -8.25 22.16 -9.23
CA TYR A 156 -8.61 20.75 -9.32
C TYR A 156 -8.49 20.11 -7.94
N SER A 157 -9.24 19.04 -7.69
CA SER A 157 -9.15 18.26 -6.46
C SER A 157 -9.59 16.82 -6.65
N TYR A 158 -9.46 15.98 -5.62
CA TYR A 158 -9.99 14.61 -5.67
C TYR A 158 -11.51 14.54 -5.90
N MET A 159 -12.24 15.62 -5.57
CA MET A 159 -13.69 15.74 -5.83
C MET A 159 -14.02 16.29 -7.22
N ALA A 160 -13.10 17.03 -7.83
CA ALA A 160 -13.24 17.61 -9.16
C ALA A 160 -11.92 17.45 -9.96
N PRO A 161 -11.53 16.21 -10.29
CA PRO A 161 -10.20 15.93 -10.84
C PRO A 161 -10.13 16.27 -12.32
N TYR A 162 -8.93 16.51 -12.81
CA TYR A 162 -8.68 16.69 -14.23
C TYR A 162 -9.07 15.43 -15.01
N ALA A 163 -9.87 15.58 -16.07
CA ALA A 163 -10.40 14.47 -16.84
C ALA A 163 -9.31 13.54 -17.43
N LEU A 164 -8.12 14.07 -17.71
CA LEU A 164 -6.98 13.29 -18.21
C LEU A 164 -5.89 13.06 -17.13
N TYR A 165 -6.25 13.08 -15.85
CA TYR A 165 -5.30 12.91 -14.74
C TYR A 165 -4.52 11.59 -14.82
N ASN A 166 -5.08 10.55 -15.45
CA ASN A 166 -4.35 9.30 -15.68
C ASN A 166 -3.06 9.49 -16.50
N ASN A 167 -2.98 10.51 -17.38
CA ASN A 167 -1.76 10.83 -18.12
C ASN A 167 -0.65 11.36 -17.20
N VAL A 168 -1.03 12.04 -16.11
CA VAL A 168 -0.09 12.49 -15.07
C VAL A 168 0.46 11.28 -14.32
N LEU A 169 -0.42 10.39 -13.87
CA LEU A 169 -0.01 9.17 -13.17
C LEU A 169 0.81 8.23 -14.06
N ARG A 170 0.52 8.17 -15.37
CA ARG A 170 1.38 7.48 -16.34
C ARG A 170 2.78 8.06 -16.39
N SER A 171 2.90 9.39 -16.37
CA SER A 171 4.19 10.07 -16.38
C SER A 171 4.98 9.78 -15.11
N PHE A 172 4.30 9.75 -13.95
CA PHE A 172 4.89 9.40 -12.66
C PHE A 172 5.33 7.94 -12.64
N ALA A 173 4.47 7.01 -13.09
CA ALA A 173 4.79 5.60 -13.21
C ALA A 173 5.99 5.36 -14.14
N ASN A 174 6.02 5.96 -15.32
CA ASN A 174 7.13 5.85 -16.26
C ASN A 174 8.46 6.29 -15.64
N TRP A 175 8.44 7.34 -14.83
CA TRP A 175 9.64 7.78 -14.13
C TRP A 175 10.06 6.85 -12.99
N ILE A 176 9.12 6.36 -12.17
CA ILE A 176 9.41 5.37 -11.13
C ILE A 176 10.09 4.13 -11.72
N LEU A 177 9.67 3.69 -12.91
CA LEU A 177 10.28 2.56 -13.63
C LEU A 177 11.75 2.79 -14.00
N THR A 178 12.23 4.04 -14.04
CA THR A 178 13.65 4.36 -14.26
C THR A 178 14.50 4.30 -13.00
N LEU A 179 13.90 4.07 -11.83
CA LEU A 179 14.59 4.04 -10.53
C LEU A 179 15.16 2.65 -10.18
N ASP A 180 15.24 1.71 -11.12
CA ASP A 180 15.76 0.35 -10.89
C ASP A 180 17.22 0.32 -10.38
N GLN A 181 17.99 1.38 -10.63
CA GLN A 181 19.34 1.58 -10.10
C GLN A 181 19.40 2.45 -8.84
N THR A 182 18.28 3.07 -8.45
CA THR A 182 18.18 3.99 -7.30
C THR A 182 17.48 3.35 -6.10
N ALA A 183 16.37 2.67 -6.33
CA ALA A 183 15.69 1.83 -5.36
C ALA A 183 16.32 0.42 -5.34
N ASP A 184 16.07 -0.34 -4.28
CA ASP A 184 16.47 -1.75 -4.21
C ASP A 184 15.59 -2.63 -5.11
N GLU A 185 14.32 -2.26 -5.28
CA GLU A 185 13.41 -2.86 -6.25
C GLU A 185 12.36 -1.84 -6.71
N VAL A 186 11.89 -2.00 -7.94
CA VAL A 186 10.74 -1.28 -8.48
C VAL A 186 9.65 -2.28 -8.89
N VAL A 187 8.40 -2.01 -8.48
CA VAL A 187 7.24 -2.86 -8.74
C VAL A 187 6.23 -2.10 -9.59
N ASN A 188 6.00 -2.57 -10.83
CA ASN A 188 5.03 -1.93 -11.72
C ASN A 188 3.60 -2.44 -11.45
N ILE A 189 2.81 -1.66 -10.73
CA ILE A 189 1.37 -1.93 -10.54
C ILE A 189 0.48 -1.15 -11.51
N TYR A 190 0.96 -0.02 -12.05
CA TYR A 190 0.23 0.84 -12.99
C TYR A 190 -0.28 0.06 -14.21
N GLU A 191 0.63 -0.60 -14.92
CA GLU A 191 0.31 -1.27 -16.19
C GLU A 191 -0.63 -2.47 -15.99
N PRO A 192 -0.38 -3.41 -15.04
CA PRO A 192 -1.32 -4.50 -14.78
C PRO A 192 -2.73 -4.03 -14.39
N LEU A 193 -2.84 -2.97 -13.58
CA LEU A 193 -4.14 -2.41 -13.19
C LEU A 193 -4.88 -1.79 -14.38
N LEU A 194 -4.17 -1.02 -15.19
CA LEU A 194 -4.74 -0.39 -16.39
C LEU A 194 -5.26 -1.46 -17.36
N GLN A 195 -4.42 -2.44 -17.68
CA GLN A 195 -4.77 -3.54 -18.57
C GLN A 195 -5.98 -4.34 -18.07
N ASN A 196 -6.06 -4.58 -16.76
CA ASN A 196 -7.22 -5.27 -16.20
C ASN A 196 -8.51 -4.47 -16.39
N SER A 197 -8.50 -3.17 -16.08
CA SER A 197 -9.70 -2.33 -16.27
C SER A 197 -10.16 -2.30 -17.74
N GLU A 198 -9.22 -2.24 -18.68
CA GLU A 198 -9.52 -2.29 -20.12
C GLU A 198 -10.07 -3.65 -20.56
N GLN A 199 -9.56 -4.76 -20.00
CA GLN A 199 -10.03 -6.10 -20.30
C GLN A 199 -11.43 -6.35 -19.73
N GLU A 200 -11.66 -5.96 -18.49
CA GLU A 200 -12.98 -6.04 -17.84
C GLU A 200 -14.03 -5.25 -18.64
N ARG A 201 -13.69 -4.05 -19.14
CA ARG A 201 -14.60 -3.25 -19.97
C ARG A 201 -14.93 -3.84 -21.33
N LYS A 202 -14.06 -4.66 -21.91
CA LYS A 202 -14.38 -5.41 -23.14
C LYS A 202 -15.50 -6.42 -22.90
N MET A 203 -15.58 -6.98 -21.70
CA MET A 203 -16.58 -7.97 -21.32
C MET A 203 -17.84 -7.34 -20.70
N ASN A 204 -17.66 -6.27 -19.93
CA ASN A 204 -18.70 -5.52 -19.27
C ASN A 204 -18.42 -4.01 -19.41
N PRO A 205 -19.02 -3.32 -20.40
CA PRO A 205 -18.80 -1.88 -20.61
C PRO A 205 -19.14 -0.99 -19.40
N GLY A 206 -19.94 -1.49 -18.45
CA GLY A 206 -20.26 -0.78 -17.20
C GLY A 206 -19.30 -1.05 -16.04
N TYR A 207 -18.18 -1.75 -16.27
CA TYR A 207 -17.21 -2.07 -15.23
C TYR A 207 -16.59 -0.80 -14.61
N ARG A 208 -16.51 -0.80 -13.28
CA ARG A 208 -15.86 0.25 -12.48
C ARG A 208 -14.77 -0.33 -11.58
N SER A 209 -13.57 0.23 -11.66
CA SER A 209 -12.48 0.01 -10.71
C SER A 209 -12.68 0.90 -9.48
N GLY A 210 -13.56 0.46 -8.59
CA GLY A 210 -13.93 1.20 -7.38
C GLY A 210 -14.53 2.58 -7.71
N ASP A 211 -13.95 3.63 -7.12
CA ASP A 211 -14.38 5.02 -7.34
C ASP A 211 -13.53 5.76 -8.40
N GLY A 212 -12.62 5.06 -9.08
CA GLY A 212 -11.68 5.64 -10.05
C GLY A 212 -10.37 6.14 -9.44
N ILE A 213 -10.26 6.16 -8.11
CA ILE A 213 -9.05 6.50 -7.35
C ILE A 213 -8.59 5.28 -6.54
N HIS A 214 -9.50 4.68 -5.78
CA HIS A 214 -9.31 3.52 -4.93
C HIS A 214 -9.76 2.26 -5.70
N PRO A 215 -8.84 1.33 -6.02
CA PRO A 215 -9.19 0.10 -6.72
C PRO A 215 -10.18 -0.75 -5.92
N ASN A 216 -11.05 -1.49 -6.61
CA ASN A 216 -11.91 -2.50 -5.97
C ASN A 216 -11.09 -3.74 -5.53
N SER A 217 -11.76 -4.75 -4.95
CA SER A 217 -11.13 -6.02 -4.54
C SER A 217 -10.27 -6.66 -5.64
N GLY A 218 -10.75 -6.70 -6.89
CA GLY A 218 -9.98 -7.23 -8.02
C GLY A 218 -8.72 -6.42 -8.31
N GLY A 219 -8.79 -5.09 -8.21
CA GLY A 219 -7.63 -4.20 -8.28
C GLY A 219 -6.62 -4.44 -7.17
N HIS A 220 -7.07 -4.55 -5.92
CA HIS A 220 -6.20 -4.91 -4.79
C HIS A 220 -5.53 -6.27 -4.96
N TRP A 221 -6.22 -7.25 -5.55
CA TRP A 221 -5.60 -8.53 -5.90
C TRP A 221 -4.51 -8.40 -6.95
N ILE A 222 -4.67 -7.55 -7.96
CA ILE A 222 -3.61 -7.30 -8.96
C ILE A 222 -2.36 -6.70 -8.31
N ILE A 223 -2.53 -5.76 -7.38
CA ILE A 223 -1.43 -5.19 -6.59
C ILE A 223 -0.72 -6.32 -5.81
N ALA A 224 -1.50 -7.11 -5.06
CA ALA A 224 -0.97 -8.23 -4.27
C ALA A 224 -0.24 -9.27 -5.13
N LYS A 225 -0.83 -9.71 -6.25
CA LYS A 225 -0.25 -10.65 -7.21
C LYS A 225 1.05 -10.13 -7.83
N THR A 226 1.11 -8.83 -8.11
CA THR A 226 2.34 -8.20 -8.65
C THR A 226 3.46 -8.21 -7.61
N LEU A 227 3.16 -7.88 -6.35
CA LEU A 227 4.11 -7.96 -5.24
C LEU A 227 4.57 -9.40 -4.96
N LEU A 228 3.63 -10.36 -4.92
CA LEU A 228 3.90 -11.79 -4.78
C LEU A 228 4.92 -12.28 -5.81
N SER A 229 4.66 -11.98 -7.09
CA SER A 229 5.52 -12.38 -8.19
C SER A 229 6.89 -11.73 -8.10
N ARG A 230 6.93 -10.41 -7.87
CA ARG A 230 8.18 -9.64 -7.93
C ARG A 230 9.08 -9.85 -6.72
N LEU A 231 8.52 -9.91 -5.52
CA LEU A 231 9.29 -9.89 -4.27
C LEU A 231 9.45 -11.27 -3.63
N PHE A 232 8.53 -12.19 -3.93
CA PHE A 232 8.50 -13.51 -3.29
C PHE A 232 8.56 -14.66 -4.30
N HIS A 233 8.58 -14.36 -5.61
CA HIS A 233 8.57 -15.36 -6.69
C HIS A 233 7.40 -16.34 -6.60
N VAL A 234 6.27 -15.88 -6.04
CA VAL A 234 5.01 -16.63 -5.97
C VAL A 234 4.11 -16.14 -7.09
N THR A 235 3.72 -17.04 -7.99
CA THR A 235 2.83 -16.73 -9.11
C THR A 235 1.54 -17.53 -8.99
N SER A 236 0.41 -16.86 -9.21
CA SER A 236 -0.89 -17.52 -9.35
C SER A 236 -1.52 -17.12 -10.68
N GLU A 237 -1.85 -18.11 -11.52
CA GLU A 237 -2.61 -17.88 -12.75
C GLU A 237 -4.09 -17.66 -12.47
N GLN A 238 -4.61 -18.30 -11.42
CA GLN A 238 -6.01 -18.23 -11.03
C GLN A 238 -6.24 -17.14 -9.96
N ILE A 239 -7.43 -16.57 -9.95
CA ILE A 239 -7.91 -15.73 -8.85
C ILE A 239 -8.31 -16.69 -7.72
N PRO A 240 -7.72 -16.58 -6.52
CA PRO A 240 -8.09 -17.45 -5.40
C PRO A 240 -9.51 -17.20 -4.90
N ASP A 241 -10.16 -18.24 -4.36
CA ASP A 241 -11.52 -18.14 -3.80
C ASP A 241 -11.65 -17.04 -2.73
N PHE A 242 -10.59 -16.78 -1.95
CA PHE A 242 -10.60 -15.75 -0.91
C PHE A 242 -10.59 -14.32 -1.48
N VAL A 243 -10.29 -14.14 -2.77
CA VAL A 243 -10.39 -12.86 -3.47
C VAL A 243 -11.79 -12.69 -4.06
N GLU A 244 -12.35 -13.75 -4.66
CA GLU A 244 -13.70 -13.71 -5.25
C GLU A 244 -14.79 -13.67 -4.17
N GLN A 245 -14.60 -14.39 -3.07
CA GLN A 245 -15.58 -14.57 -2.00
C GLN A 245 -14.91 -14.35 -0.62
N PRO A 246 -14.39 -13.13 -0.36
CA PRO A 246 -13.61 -12.82 0.83
C PRO A 246 -14.37 -13.12 2.13
N ASP A 247 -15.67 -12.88 2.16
CA ASP A 247 -16.53 -13.12 3.33
C ASP A 247 -16.66 -14.61 3.70
N LYS A 248 -16.38 -15.52 2.74
CA LYS A 248 -16.44 -16.96 2.97
C LYS A 248 -15.09 -17.55 3.39
N SER A 249 -14.00 -16.80 3.23
CA SER A 249 -12.67 -17.25 3.64
C SER A 249 -12.38 -16.87 5.08
N GLN A 250 -12.56 -17.82 6.01
CA GLN A 250 -12.26 -17.61 7.42
C GLN A 250 -10.80 -17.17 7.64
N LEU A 251 -9.86 -17.73 6.87
CA LEU A 251 -8.44 -17.38 6.93
C LEU A 251 -8.22 -15.90 6.56
N PHE A 252 -8.77 -15.47 5.43
CA PHE A 252 -8.65 -14.09 4.96
C PHE A 252 -9.28 -13.10 5.96
N GLN A 253 -10.47 -13.41 6.47
CA GLN A 253 -11.16 -12.54 7.44
C GLN A 253 -10.35 -12.32 8.72
N LEU A 254 -9.70 -13.36 9.25
CA LEU A 254 -8.80 -13.21 10.41
C LEU A 254 -7.55 -12.40 10.08
N ILE A 255 -6.97 -12.59 8.89
CA ILE A 255 -5.81 -11.83 8.43
C ILE A 255 -6.16 -10.35 8.28
N LEU A 256 -7.27 -10.04 7.62
CA LEU A 256 -7.78 -8.68 7.47
C LEU A 256 -8.07 -8.05 8.84
N GLN A 257 -8.73 -8.77 9.75
CA GLN A 257 -8.99 -8.31 11.11
C GLN A 257 -7.70 -7.97 11.87
N ARG A 258 -6.69 -8.85 11.80
CA ARG A 258 -5.37 -8.60 12.40
C ARG A 258 -4.73 -7.36 11.79
N GLN A 259 -4.74 -7.26 10.47
CA GLN A 259 -4.12 -6.15 9.74
C GLN A 259 -4.78 -4.81 10.10
N MET A 260 -6.12 -4.73 10.15
CA MET A 260 -6.83 -3.48 10.46
C MET A 260 -6.57 -3.02 11.90
N LEU A 261 -6.58 -3.97 12.84
CA LEU A 261 -6.25 -3.74 14.24
C LEU A 261 -4.84 -3.16 14.39
N LEU A 262 -3.86 -3.80 13.76
CA LEU A 262 -2.46 -3.41 13.88
C LEU A 262 -2.16 -2.13 13.11
N SER A 263 -2.72 -1.94 11.91
CA SER A 263 -2.55 -0.73 11.09
C SER A 263 -2.96 0.52 11.87
N SER A 264 -4.16 0.50 12.46
CA SER A 264 -4.68 1.61 13.27
C SER A 264 -3.79 1.94 14.46
N ALA A 265 -3.33 0.91 15.19
CA ALA A 265 -2.45 1.10 16.33
C ALA A 265 -1.05 1.61 15.94
N TRP A 266 -0.48 1.06 14.87
CA TRP A 266 0.83 1.47 14.37
C TRP A 266 0.83 2.92 13.89
N LYS A 267 -0.14 3.32 13.05
CA LYS A 267 -0.16 4.67 12.50
C LYS A 267 -0.37 5.75 13.56
N GLU A 268 -1.20 5.48 14.57
CA GLU A 268 -1.40 6.42 15.69
C GLU A 268 -0.22 6.45 16.66
N HIS A 269 0.45 5.32 16.87
CA HIS A 269 1.67 5.25 17.69
C HIS A 269 2.83 6.01 17.06
N VAL A 270 3.08 5.83 15.76
CA VAL A 270 4.11 6.56 15.01
C VAL A 270 3.77 8.06 14.90
N GLY A 271 2.48 8.36 14.79
CA GLY A 271 1.94 9.71 14.65
C GLY A 271 2.01 10.24 13.21
N HIS A 272 0.94 10.92 12.82
CA HIS A 272 0.78 11.58 11.52
C HIS A 272 -0.04 12.88 11.66
N THR A 273 0.00 13.70 10.63
CA THR A 273 -0.66 15.03 10.58
C THR A 273 -2.06 15.01 9.99
N ASN A 274 -2.54 13.88 9.46
CA ASN A 274 -3.97 13.75 9.11
C ASN A 274 -4.83 14.01 10.36
N PRO A 275 -5.77 14.97 10.35
CA PRO A 275 -6.61 15.28 11.50
C PRO A 275 -7.65 14.18 11.82
N ASN A 276 -7.99 13.35 10.84
CA ASN A 276 -8.93 12.25 11.01
C ASN A 276 -8.19 11.04 11.63
N LYS A 277 -8.11 11.04 12.96
CA LYS A 277 -7.45 9.98 13.72
C LYS A 277 -8.28 8.70 13.77
N ALA A 278 -7.61 7.56 13.69
CA ALA A 278 -8.24 6.26 13.92
C ALA A 278 -8.53 6.05 15.41
N GLU A 279 -9.65 5.41 15.72
CA GLU A 279 -9.87 4.87 17.05
C GLU A 279 -8.99 3.62 17.22
N ALA A 280 -7.87 3.78 17.91
CA ALA A 280 -6.84 2.76 18.01
C ALA A 280 -6.53 2.38 19.46
N LEU A 281 -6.23 1.10 19.68
CA LEU A 281 -5.65 0.64 20.94
C LEU A 281 -4.20 1.14 21.05
N PRO A 282 -3.67 1.33 22.27
CA PRO A 282 -2.23 1.48 22.47
C PRO A 282 -1.46 0.33 21.80
N LEU A 283 -0.35 0.65 21.12
CA LEU A 283 0.37 -0.31 20.26
C LEU A 283 0.68 -1.62 20.98
N GLU A 284 1.16 -1.56 22.23
CA GLU A 284 1.48 -2.76 23.00
C GLU A 284 0.28 -3.69 23.19
N LEU A 285 -0.92 -3.15 23.43
CA LEU A 285 -2.15 -3.94 23.57
C LEU A 285 -2.63 -4.49 22.23
N ALA A 286 -2.50 -3.70 21.16
CA ALA A 286 -2.84 -4.14 19.80
C ALA A 286 -1.93 -5.31 19.36
N LEU A 287 -0.63 -5.23 19.63
CA LEU A 287 0.33 -6.31 19.32
C LEU A 287 -0.02 -7.60 20.03
N ARG A 288 -0.37 -7.56 21.33
CA ARG A 288 -0.80 -8.76 22.07
C ARG A 288 -2.05 -9.40 21.46
N LYS A 289 -3.07 -8.60 21.14
CA LYS A 289 -4.29 -9.08 20.47
C LYS A 289 -3.99 -9.59 19.05
N GLY A 290 -3.11 -8.94 18.32
CA GLY A 290 -2.65 -9.38 17.00
C GLY A 290 -1.96 -10.75 17.06
N GLU A 291 -1.20 -11.03 18.10
CA GLU A 291 -0.59 -12.35 18.34
C GLU A 291 -1.65 -13.43 18.65
N GLU A 292 -2.71 -13.10 19.39
CA GLU A 292 -3.85 -14.00 19.61
C GLU A 292 -4.55 -14.37 18.30
N ILE A 293 -4.76 -13.39 17.41
CA ILE A 293 -5.33 -13.64 16.07
C ILE A 293 -4.34 -14.44 15.22
N THR A 294 -3.04 -14.16 15.30
CA THR A 294 -1.98 -14.91 14.59
C THR A 294 -1.98 -16.39 14.95
N LYS A 295 -2.21 -16.74 16.22
CA LYS A 295 -2.38 -18.15 16.64
C LYS A 295 -3.59 -18.79 15.98
N GLN A 296 -4.71 -18.07 15.84
CA GLN A 296 -5.90 -18.57 15.13
C GLN A 296 -5.64 -18.78 13.65
N ILE A 297 -4.96 -17.82 13.00
CA ILE A 297 -4.53 -17.91 11.60
C ILE A 297 -3.68 -19.18 11.39
N ARG A 298 -2.66 -19.41 12.21
CA ARG A 298 -1.80 -20.60 12.13
C ARG A 298 -2.60 -21.91 12.30
N MET A 299 -3.56 -21.94 13.22
CA MET A 299 -4.42 -23.12 13.42
C MET A 299 -5.33 -23.43 12.22
N ILE A 300 -5.76 -22.40 11.47
CA ILE A 300 -6.57 -22.58 10.26
C ILE A 300 -5.68 -22.97 9.09
N ALA A 301 -4.56 -22.26 8.90
CA ALA A 301 -3.62 -22.52 7.81
C ALA A 301 -3.06 -23.94 7.86
N ALA A 302 -2.79 -24.50 9.05
CA ALA A 302 -2.32 -25.88 9.21
C ALA A 302 -3.35 -26.96 8.84
N LYS A 303 -4.61 -26.59 8.53
CA LYS A 303 -5.68 -27.52 8.13
C LYS A 303 -6.00 -27.47 6.63
N LEU A 304 -5.39 -26.52 5.91
CA LEU A 304 -5.52 -26.36 4.46
C LEU A 304 -4.43 -27.18 3.75
#